data_AF-A0A957XDB6-F1
#
_entry.id   AF-A0A957XDB6-F1
#
_cell.length_a   1.000
_cell.length_b   1.000
_cell.length_c   1.000
_cell.angle_alpha   90.00
_cell.angle_beta   90.00
_cell.angle_gamma   90.00
#
_symmetry.space_group_name_H-M   'P 1'
#
loop_
_entity.id
_entity.type
_entity.pdbx_description
1 polymer ?
#
loop_
_entity_poly.entity_id
_entity_poly.type
_entity_poly.pdbx_seq_one_letter_code
_entity_poly.pdbx_strand_id
1 'polypeptide(L)'
;MRSQHSAKKVNPGQLSRKQLTGRDRGFWAGRWFSLHAAAAGVFHTIRTQPNAWIELTAVSSVTFVGILFGITRLEWIALVLIFSVIVALEAVNTAIEAAIDLVSPQYHPLAKIAKDAAAGALLITV
;
A
#
# COMPACT_ATOMS: atom_id res chain seq x y z
N MET A 1 -25.73 -43.02 13.57
CA MET A 1 -26.43 -42.08 12.66
C MET A 1 -25.64 -40.79 12.60
N ARG A 2 -25.42 -40.29 11.39
CA ARG A 2 -24.32 -39.40 10.99
C ARG A 2 -24.40 -38.00 11.62
N SER A 3 -23.24 -37.57 12.11
CA SER A 3 -22.87 -36.20 12.44
C SER A 3 -23.18 -35.23 11.29
N GLN A 4 -24.15 -34.33 11.48
CA GLN A 4 -24.26 -33.14 10.64
C GLN A 4 -23.33 -32.05 11.17
N HIS A 5 -22.04 -32.22 10.86
CA HIS A 5 -21.14 -31.09 10.67
C HIS A 5 -21.64 -30.35 9.43
N SER A 6 -22.54 -29.39 9.63
CA SER A 6 -23.00 -28.49 8.58
C SER A 6 -21.86 -27.49 8.30
N ALA A 7 -20.86 -27.97 7.56
CA ALA A 7 -19.86 -27.15 6.92
C ALA A 7 -20.59 -26.13 6.02
N LYS A 8 -20.66 -24.89 6.51
CA LYS A 8 -21.16 -23.75 5.78
C LYS A 8 -20.27 -23.60 4.54
N LYS A 9 -20.71 -24.15 3.41
CA LYS A 9 -20.05 -23.96 2.11
C LYS A 9 -20.03 -22.47 1.83
N VAL A 10 -18.88 -21.85 2.03
CA VAL A 10 -18.63 -20.46 1.65
C VAL A 10 -18.58 -20.45 0.12
N ASN A 11 -19.59 -19.86 -0.51
CA ASN A 11 -19.63 -19.67 -1.96
C ASN A 11 -18.45 -18.78 -2.37
N PRO A 12 -17.58 -19.20 -3.30
CA PRO A 12 -16.39 -18.44 -3.70
C PRO A 12 -16.73 -17.12 -4.41
N GLY A 13 -17.96 -16.95 -4.92
CA GLY A 13 -18.46 -15.70 -5.50
C GLY A 13 -19.18 -14.76 -4.52
N GLN A 14 -19.23 -15.08 -3.22
CA GLN A 14 -19.90 -14.29 -2.18
C GLN A 14 -18.98 -13.93 -1.02
N LEU A 15 -17.74 -13.54 -1.29
CA LEU A 15 -17.04 -12.62 -0.40
C LEU A 15 -17.82 -11.31 -0.40
N SER A 16 -18.80 -11.24 0.50
CA SER A 16 -19.78 -10.16 0.59
C SER A 16 -19.05 -8.82 0.67
N ARG A 17 -19.43 -7.82 -0.14
CA ARG A 17 -18.99 -6.40 -0.05
C ARG A 17 -18.83 -5.88 1.39
N LYS A 18 -19.61 -6.45 2.32
CA LYS A 18 -19.59 -6.20 3.76
C LYS A 18 -18.29 -6.61 4.47
N GLN A 19 -17.61 -7.67 4.05
CA GLN A 19 -16.35 -8.12 4.64
C GLN A 19 -15.14 -7.27 4.20
N LEU A 20 -15.21 -6.67 3.01
CA LEU A 20 -14.13 -5.86 2.43
C LEU A 20 -14.03 -4.45 3.02
N THR A 21 -15.13 -3.90 3.54
CA THR A 21 -15.21 -2.49 3.96
C THR A 21 -15.41 -2.27 5.46
N GLY A 22 -15.62 -3.33 6.24
CA GLY A 22 -15.79 -3.24 7.69
C GLY A 22 -17.04 -2.47 8.16
N ARG A 23 -17.92 -2.08 7.24
CA ARG A 23 -19.05 -1.15 7.45
C ARG A 23 -20.10 -1.63 8.45
N ASP A 24 -20.16 -2.93 8.70
CA ASP A 24 -21.08 -3.55 9.67
C ASP A 24 -20.48 -3.63 11.10
N ARG A 25 -19.24 -3.15 11.32
CA ARG A 25 -18.59 -3.14 12.64
C ARG A 25 -18.94 -1.84 13.37
N GLY A 26 -19.32 -1.93 14.65
CA GLY A 26 -19.61 -0.74 15.48
C GLY A 26 -18.44 0.25 15.52
N PHE A 27 -18.68 1.51 15.88
CA PHE A 27 -17.73 2.63 15.72
C PHE A 27 -16.26 2.31 16.07
N TRP A 28 -16.01 1.74 17.26
CA TRP A 28 -14.67 1.39 17.73
C TRP A 28 -14.05 0.21 16.97
N ALA A 29 -14.85 -0.83 16.70
CA ALA A 29 -14.42 -2.01 15.94
C ALA A 29 -14.17 -1.69 14.44
N GLY A 30 -14.90 -0.73 13.88
CA GLY A 30 -14.67 -0.19 12.55
C GLY A 30 -13.35 0.59 12.46
N ARG A 31 -13.07 1.47 13.43
CA ARG A 31 -11.80 2.22 13.50
C ARG A 31 -10.59 1.31 13.59
N TRP A 32 -10.63 0.30 14.46
CA TRP A 32 -9.56 -0.69 14.56
C TRP A 32 -9.38 -1.48 13.26
N PHE A 33 -10.47 -1.88 12.60
CA PHE A 33 -10.40 -2.56 11.31
C PHE A 33 -9.76 -1.69 10.23
N SER A 34 -10.14 -0.41 10.12
CA SER A 34 -9.56 0.52 9.15
C SER A 34 -8.07 0.75 9.40
N LEU A 35 -7.66 0.89 10.66
CA LEU A 35 -6.24 1.02 11.02
C LEU A 35 -5.46 -0.25 10.66
N HIS A 36 -6.00 -1.42 10.99
CA HIS A 36 -5.38 -2.69 10.63
C HIS A 36 -5.30 -2.89 9.11
N ALA A 37 -6.35 -2.52 8.38
CA ALA A 37 -6.36 -2.57 6.92
C ALA A 37 -5.35 -1.60 6.30
N ALA A 38 -5.22 -0.39 6.83
CA ALA A 38 -4.21 0.57 6.41
C ALA A 38 -2.79 0.04 6.68
N ALA A 39 -2.54 -0.49 7.87
CA ALA A 39 -1.25 -1.10 8.23
C ALA A 39 -0.92 -2.32 7.34
N ALA A 40 -1.92 -3.16 7.07
CA ALA A 40 -1.78 -4.29 6.13
C ALA A 40 -1.46 -3.81 4.71
N GLY A 41 -2.08 -2.70 4.26
CA GLY A 41 -1.78 -2.06 2.99
C GLY A 41 -0.32 -1.60 2.90
N VAL A 42 0.17 -0.87 3.90
CA VAL A 42 1.58 -0.44 3.98
C VAL A 42 2.53 -1.64 3.94
N PHE A 43 2.25 -2.67 4.72
CA PHE A 43 3.11 -3.85 4.78
C PHE A 43 3.08 -4.67 3.49
N HIS A 44 1.93 -4.70 2.80
CA HIS A 44 1.82 -5.30 1.49
C HIS A 44 2.72 -4.58 0.49
N THR A 45 2.61 -3.25 0.38
CA THR A 45 3.45 -2.41 -0.49
C THR A 45 4.94 -2.68 -0.26
N ILE A 46 5.41 -2.68 0.99
CA ILE A 46 6.83 -2.90 1.32
C ILE A 46 7.31 -4.30 0.92
N ARG A 47 6.45 -5.32 1.01
CA ARG A 47 6.85 -6.71 0.72
C ARG A 47 6.79 -7.08 -0.74
N THR A 48 5.84 -6.53 -1.49
CA THR A 48 5.59 -6.95 -2.88
C THR A 48 6.32 -6.10 -3.89
N GLN A 49 6.64 -4.84 -3.57
CA GLN A 49 7.26 -3.94 -4.52
C GLN A 49 8.78 -3.89 -4.38
N PRO A 50 9.56 -4.21 -5.44
CA PRO A 50 11.00 -4.03 -5.45
C PRO A 50 11.42 -2.57 -5.22
N ASN A 51 10.63 -1.62 -5.73
CA ASN A 51 10.89 -0.19 -5.60
C ASN A 51 10.85 0.27 -4.13
N ALA A 52 10.01 -0.34 -3.30
CA ALA A 52 9.97 -0.04 -1.87
C ALA A 52 11.30 -0.36 -1.14
N TRP A 53 12.09 -1.32 -1.62
CA TRP A 53 13.42 -1.61 -1.06
C TRP A 53 14.46 -0.55 -1.43
N ILE A 54 14.37 0.00 -2.64
CA ILE A 54 15.22 1.11 -3.09
C ILE A 54 14.91 2.34 -2.23
N GLU A 55 13.63 2.63 -2.03
CA GLU A 55 13.17 3.73 -1.19
C GLU A 55 13.64 3.56 0.27
N LEU A 56 13.45 2.38 0.86
CA LEU A 56 13.90 2.11 2.23
C LEU A 56 15.42 2.30 2.39
N THR A 57 16.19 1.87 1.39
CA THR A 57 17.65 2.05 1.38
C THR A 57 18.04 3.53 1.26
N ALA A 58 17.33 4.30 0.44
CA ALA A 58 17.53 5.74 0.30
C ALA A 58 17.21 6.47 1.62
N VAL A 59 16.06 6.18 2.23
CA VAL A 59 15.65 6.74 3.54
C VAL A 59 16.70 6.44 4.61
N SER A 60 17.17 5.19 4.69
CA SER A 60 18.21 4.78 5.63
C SER A 60 19.53 5.53 5.40
N SER A 61 19.93 5.71 4.14
CA SER A 61 21.18 6.41 3.79
C SER A 61 21.12 7.89 4.14
N VAL A 62 20.02 8.57 3.77
CA VAL A 62 19.82 9.99 4.08
C VAL A 62 19.72 10.21 5.59
N THR A 63 19.07 9.31 6.33
CA THR A 63 19.01 9.38 7.80
C THR A 63 20.40 9.25 8.42
N PHE A 64 21.20 8.28 7.95
CA PHE A 64 22.57 8.10 8.43
C PHE A 64 23.44 9.35 8.19
N VAL A 65 23.37 9.90 6.98
CA VAL A 65 24.05 11.15 6.62
C VAL A 65 23.55 12.32 7.47
N GLY A 66 22.23 12.48 7.65
CA GLY A 66 21.66 13.54 8.48
C GLY A 66 22.15 13.53 9.92
N ILE A 67 22.34 12.33 10.49
CA ILE A 67 22.93 12.16 11.83
C ILE A 67 24.41 12.58 11.83
N LEU A 68 25.19 12.15 10.83
CA LEU A 68 26.62 12.48 10.74
C LEU A 68 26.89 13.98 10.58
N PHE A 69 26.05 14.67 9.80
CA PHE A 69 26.20 16.11 9.55
C PHE A 69 25.51 16.99 10.61
N GLY A 70 24.81 16.40 11.58
CA GLY A 70 24.21 17.12 12.69
C GLY A 70 23.11 18.10 12.25
N ILE A 71 22.25 17.68 11.31
CA ILE A 71 21.19 18.56 10.77
C ILE A 71 20.21 19.00 11.86
N THR A 72 19.68 20.20 11.69
CA THR A 72 18.77 20.87 12.61
C THR A 72 17.41 20.16 12.71
N ARG A 73 16.66 20.49 13.77
CA ARG A 73 15.30 19.97 13.98
C ARG A 73 14.36 20.27 12.81
N LEU A 74 14.49 21.44 12.18
CA LEU A 74 13.64 21.81 11.04
C LEU A 74 13.96 20.98 9.80
N GLU A 75 15.24 20.68 9.56
CA GLU A 75 15.66 19.81 8.46
C GLU A 75 15.16 18.38 8.67
N TRP A 76 15.21 17.86 9.90
CA TRP A 76 14.60 16.57 10.23
C TRP A 76 13.10 16.53 9.97
N ILE A 77 12.37 17.58 10.34
CA ILE A 77 10.93 17.68 10.07
C ILE A 77 10.68 17.68 8.55
N ALA A 78 11.46 18.44 7.79
CA ALA A 78 11.37 18.47 6.33
C ALA A 78 11.64 17.08 5.72
N LEU A 79 12.66 16.36 6.18
CA LEU A 79 12.96 15.00 5.73
C LEU A 79 11.82 14.03 6.02
N VAL A 80 11.26 14.07 7.24
CA VAL A 80 10.11 13.22 7.60
C VAL A 80 8.91 13.49 6.71
N LEU A 81 8.63 14.76 6.40
CA LEU A 81 7.54 15.14 5.48
C LEU A 81 7.79 14.61 4.07
N ILE A 82 9.01 14.79 3.54
CA ILE A 82 9.38 14.29 2.21
C ILE A 82 9.24 12.77 2.16
N PHE A 83 9.81 12.04 3.11
CA PHE A 83 9.67 10.58 3.17
C PHE A 83 8.21 10.13 3.28
N SER A 84 7.38 10.85 4.03
CA SER A 84 5.95 10.54 4.12
C SER A 84 5.24 10.69 2.78
N VAL A 85 5.60 11.70 1.98
CA VAL A 85 5.05 11.91 0.63
C VAL A 85 5.50 10.81 -0.32
N ILE A 86 6.78 10.42 -0.29
CA ILE A 86 7.32 9.38 -1.18
C ILE A 86 6.61 8.04 -0.90
N VAL A 87 6.54 7.61 0.37
CA VAL A 87 5.86 6.36 0.75
C VAL A 87 4.37 6.39 0.35
N ALA A 88 3.71 7.54 0.48
CA ALA A 88 2.32 7.70 0.07
C ALA A 88 2.15 7.54 -1.44
N LEU A 89 3.06 8.10 -2.25
CA LEU A 89 3.04 7.97 -3.71
C LEU A 89 3.38 6.55 -4.17
N GLU A 90 4.30 5.86 -3.52
CA GLU A 90 4.61 4.45 -3.79
C GLU A 90 3.39 3.55 -3.52
N ALA A 91 2.66 3.82 -2.43
CA ALA A 91 1.40 3.12 -2.13
C ALA A 91 0.32 3.40 -3.18
N VAL A 92 0.23 4.62 -3.70
CA VAL A 92 -0.68 4.98 -4.80
C VAL A 92 -0.29 4.25 -6.08
N ASN A 93 0.99 4.20 -6.43
CA ASN A 93 1.48 3.46 -7.60
C ASN A 93 1.14 1.97 -7.51
N THR A 94 1.38 1.35 -6.35
CA THR A 94 1.00 -0.04 -6.09
C THR A 94 -0.50 -0.27 -6.24
N ALA A 95 -1.32 0.66 -5.77
CA ALA A 95 -2.78 0.57 -5.90
C ALA A 95 -3.22 0.68 -7.37
N ILE A 96 -2.58 1.56 -8.16
CA ILE A 96 -2.83 1.71 -9.60
C ILE A 96 -2.42 0.43 -10.33
N GLU A 97 -1.23 -0.12 -10.05
CA GLU A 97 -0.78 -1.38 -10.62
C GLU A 97 -1.76 -2.52 -10.33
N ALA A 98 -2.17 -2.68 -9.08
CA ALA A 98 -3.14 -3.70 -8.67
C ALA A 98 -4.50 -3.52 -9.35
N ALA A 99 -4.97 -2.29 -9.51
CA ALA A 99 -6.22 -1.99 -10.22
C ALA A 99 -6.12 -2.32 -11.71
N ILE A 100 -4.99 -2.00 -12.35
CA ILE A 100 -4.74 -2.31 -13.76
C ILE A 100 -4.61 -3.82 -13.95
N ASP A 101 -3.90 -4.53 -13.07
CA ASP A 101 -3.73 -5.98 -13.15
C ASP A 101 -5.04 -6.74 -12.93
N LEU A 102 -5.95 -6.17 -12.14
CA LEU A 102 -7.30 -6.68 -11.98
C LEU A 102 -8.14 -6.53 -13.26
N VAL A 103 -8.05 -5.39 -13.95
CA VAL A 103 -8.90 -5.05 -15.11
C VAL A 103 -8.31 -5.57 -16.43
N SER A 104 -6.99 -5.65 -16.54
CA SER A 104 -6.26 -6.07 -17.74
C SER A 104 -5.16 -7.10 -17.39
N PRO A 105 -5.53 -8.37 -17.11
CA PRO A 105 -4.55 -9.40 -16.74
C PRO A 105 -3.59 -9.78 -17.88
N GLN A 106 -3.95 -9.44 -19.12
CA GLN A 106 -3.13 -9.62 -20.31
C GLN A 106 -2.56 -8.27 -20.74
N TYR A 107 -1.45 -8.31 -21.49
CA TYR A 107 -0.82 -7.10 -22.00
C TYR A 107 -1.81 -6.26 -22.81
N HIS A 108 -1.96 -4.99 -22.43
CA HIS A 108 -2.77 -4.01 -23.14
C HIS A 108 -1.98 -2.69 -23.27
N PRO A 109 -1.91 -2.07 -24.46
CA PRO A 109 -1.12 -0.85 -24.67
C PRO A 109 -1.49 0.29 -23.70
N LEU A 110 -2.79 0.49 -23.43
CA LEU A 110 -3.26 1.48 -22.46
C LEU A 110 -2.87 1.14 -21.01
N ALA A 111 -2.84 -0.15 -20.64
CA ALA A 111 -2.41 -0.58 -19.32
C ALA A 111 -0.92 -0.26 -19.11
N LYS A 112 -0.10 -0.45 -20.15
CA LYS A 112 1.31 -0.02 -20.14
C LYS A 112 1.42 1.49 -19.93
N ILE A 113 0.72 2.31 -20.71
CA ILE A 113 0.77 3.77 -20.58
C ILE A 113 0.36 4.22 -19.17
N ALA A 114 -0.69 3.63 -18.60
CA ALA A 114 -1.15 3.98 -17.25
C ALA A 114 -0.12 3.62 -16.17
N LYS A 115 0.51 2.44 -16.26
CA LYS A 115 1.60 2.04 -15.35
C LYS A 115 2.83 2.94 -15.52
N ASP A 116 3.24 3.20 -16.76
CA ASP A 116 4.40 4.05 -17.07
C ASP A 116 4.17 5.50 -16.59
N ALA A 117 2.94 6.02 -16.71
CA ALA A 117 2.59 7.35 -16.21
C ALA A 117 2.62 7.43 -14.67
N ALA A 118 2.16 6.39 -13.98
CA ALA A 118 2.23 6.30 -12.51
C ALA A 118 3.70 6.25 -12.03
N ALA A 119 4.53 5.42 -12.67
CA ALA A 119 5.97 5.40 -12.41
C ALA A 119 6.65 6.74 -12.72
N GLY A 120 6.26 7.40 -13.82
CA GLY A 120 6.76 8.72 -14.19
C GLY A 120 6.40 9.83 -13.20
N ALA A 121 5.18 9.79 -12.61
CA ALA A 121 4.77 10.75 -11.60
C ALA A 121 5.63 10.66 -10.32
N LEU A 122 5.97 9.43 -9.89
CA LEU A 122 6.87 9.22 -8.77
C LEU A 122 8.28 9.72 -9.08
N LEU A 123 8.79 9.44 -10.29
CA LEU A 123 10.11 9.91 -10.73
C LEU A 123 10.23 11.43 -10.73
N ILE A 124 9.17 12.17 -11.08
CA ILE A 124 9.17 13.65 -11.07
C ILE A 124 9.15 14.21 -9.65
N THR A 125 8.64 13.45 -8.69
CA THR A 125 8.47 13.94 -7.31
C THR A 125 9.79 13.96 -6.53
N VAL A 126 10.81 13.23 -6.98
CA VAL A 126 12.14 13.11 -6.35
C VAL A 126 13.22 13.75 -7.20
#